data_AF-A0A8W8MX95-F1
#
_entry.id   AF-A0A8W8MX95-F1
#
_cell.length_a   1.000
_cell.length_b   1.000
_cell.length_c   1.000
_cell.angle_alpha   90.00
_cell.angle_beta   90.00
_cell.angle_gamma   90.00
#
_symmetry.space_group_name_H-M   'P 1'
#
loop_
_entity.id
_entity.type
_entity.pdbx_description
1 polymer ?
#
loop_
_entity_poly.entity_id
_entity_poly.type
_entity_poly.pdbx_seq_one_letter_code
_entity_poly.pdbx_strand_id
1 'polypeptide(L)'
;VIDKVPFACSGGSLAGLSTCMKVPSLESVATFTALVTTGAFFGNVDATYHMRHDKVFIFSGQQDSVVHPDNGPNIARFYEHFIHDSHNIKKVFNLQTEHCMPTENFGGSCSVLSDTNYLNNCGYNGAFEILNFIYGGHLVRPSSNTALSGELRKFNQAEFFTAPPLTYSFDTTGYIYIPSRCRDKSHSQCMCALVFLVTIN
;
A
#
# COMPACT_ATOMS: atom_id res chain seq x y z
N VAL A 1 0.58 3.36 -0.73
CA VAL A 1 1.62 3.01 0.27
C VAL A 1 1.16 3.52 1.62
N ILE A 2 1.03 2.65 2.62
CA ILE A 2 0.60 3.01 3.97
C ILE A 2 1.60 2.39 4.94
N ASP A 3 2.24 3.22 5.75
CA ASP A 3 3.15 2.81 6.83
C ASP A 3 4.18 1.76 6.36
N LYS A 4 4.82 2.06 5.22
CA LYS A 4 5.87 1.24 4.62
C LYS A 4 7.21 1.95 4.70
N VAL A 5 8.22 1.27 4.18
CA VAL A 5 9.58 1.77 3.98
C VAL A 5 9.92 1.85 2.48
N PRO A 6 10.97 2.60 2.08
CA PRO A 6 11.39 2.66 0.68
C PRO A 6 11.79 1.31 0.08
N PHE A 7 11.64 1.18 -1.24
CA PHE A 7 12.09 -0.01 -1.97
C PHE A 7 13.59 -0.29 -1.73
N ALA A 8 13.94 -1.57 -1.61
CA ALA A 8 15.29 -2.08 -1.36
C ALA A 8 15.95 -1.69 -0.03
N CYS A 9 15.28 -0.94 0.82
CA CYS A 9 15.86 -0.42 2.06
C CYS A 9 16.32 -1.52 3.05
N SER A 10 15.64 -2.67 3.08
CA SER A 10 16.05 -3.79 3.94
C SER A 10 17.32 -4.53 3.47
N GLY A 11 17.80 -4.25 2.26
CA GLY A 11 18.89 -5.00 1.63
C GLY A 11 18.59 -6.49 1.48
N GLY A 12 17.33 -6.91 1.51
CA GLY A 12 16.93 -8.32 1.43
C GLY A 12 17.10 -9.11 2.73
N SER A 13 17.23 -8.45 3.88
CA SER A 13 17.43 -9.11 5.18
C SER A 13 16.44 -8.65 6.25
N LEU A 14 16.14 -9.52 7.23
CA LEU A 14 15.29 -9.18 8.38
C LEU A 14 15.92 -8.11 9.28
N ALA A 15 17.24 -8.19 9.49
CA ALA A 15 17.97 -7.19 10.27
C ALA A 15 17.95 -5.81 9.59
N GLY A 16 18.15 -5.79 8.27
CA GLY A 16 18.02 -4.56 7.48
C GLY A 16 16.59 -4.02 7.49
N LEU A 17 15.57 -4.88 7.44
CA LEU A 17 14.17 -4.46 7.55
C LEU A 17 13.89 -3.76 8.89
N SER A 18 14.37 -4.32 10.01
CA SER A 18 14.21 -3.68 11.34
C SER A 18 14.88 -2.30 11.39
N THR A 19 16.09 -2.19 10.85
CA THR A 19 16.82 -0.90 10.80
C THR A 19 16.07 0.11 9.94
N CYS A 20 15.60 -0.32 8.78
CA CYS A 20 14.83 0.48 7.83
C CYS A 20 13.54 1.04 8.46
N MET A 21 12.76 0.19 9.14
CA MET A 21 11.54 0.63 9.82
C MET A 21 11.82 1.63 10.94
N LYS A 22 12.93 1.51 11.68
CA LYS A 22 13.15 2.28 12.92
C LYS A 22 14.07 3.48 12.79
N VAL A 23 14.98 3.47 11.83
CA VAL A 23 16.07 4.46 11.72
C VAL A 23 16.17 5.00 10.29
N PRO A 24 15.10 5.65 9.77
CA PRO A 24 15.06 6.17 8.40
C PRO A 24 16.14 7.24 8.11
N SER A 25 16.78 7.80 9.14
CA SER A 25 17.91 8.72 9.00
C SER A 25 19.19 8.05 8.46
N LEU A 26 19.30 6.72 8.55
CA LEU A 26 20.41 5.95 7.97
C LEU A 26 20.17 5.57 6.51
N GLU A 27 18.97 5.80 5.99
CA GLU A 27 18.62 5.46 4.63
C GLU A 27 19.22 6.42 3.61
N SER A 28 19.66 5.87 2.47
CA SER A 28 20.08 6.66 1.32
C SER A 28 19.08 6.47 0.18
N VAL A 29 18.11 7.38 0.09
CA VAL A 29 17.13 7.39 -1.01
C VAL A 29 17.84 7.44 -2.37
N ALA A 30 18.94 8.19 -2.48
CA ALA A 30 19.75 8.26 -3.70
C ALA A 30 20.35 6.89 -4.09
N THR A 31 20.77 6.09 -3.10
CA THR A 31 21.25 4.73 -3.35
C THR A 31 20.11 3.83 -3.85
N PHE A 32 18.91 3.96 -3.27
CA PHE A 32 17.75 3.16 -3.71
C PHE A 32 17.29 3.52 -5.13
N THR A 33 17.25 4.80 -5.48
CA THR A 33 16.88 5.21 -6.85
C THR A 33 17.95 4.82 -7.88
N ALA A 34 19.23 4.89 -7.52
CA ALA A 34 20.33 4.39 -8.35
C ALA A 34 20.27 2.87 -8.56
N LEU A 35 19.92 2.10 -7.51
CA LEU A 35 19.71 0.67 -7.61
C LEU A 35 18.58 0.32 -8.58
N VAL A 36 17.44 1.01 -8.49
CA VAL A 36 16.30 0.81 -9.40
C VAL A 36 16.66 1.18 -10.84
N THR A 37 17.36 2.31 -11.04
CA THR A 37 17.80 2.74 -12.37
C THR A 37 18.77 1.74 -12.99
N THR A 38 19.71 1.22 -12.20
CA THR A 38 20.66 0.19 -12.62
C THR A 38 19.94 -1.13 -12.90
N GLY A 39 19.01 -1.53 -12.03
CA GLY A 39 18.16 -2.70 -12.23
C GLY A 39 17.36 -2.63 -13.53
N ALA A 40 16.79 -1.47 -13.84
CA ALA A 40 16.08 -1.23 -15.10
C ALA A 40 17.01 -1.33 -16.33
N PHE A 41 18.24 -0.82 -16.23
CA PHE A 41 19.23 -0.95 -17.30
C PHE A 41 19.59 -2.41 -17.60
N PHE A 42 19.69 -3.24 -16.57
CA PHE A 42 19.98 -4.68 -16.72
C PHE A 42 18.73 -5.55 -16.95
N GLY A 43 17.53 -4.98 -16.99
CA GLY A 43 16.27 -5.71 -17.16
C GLY A 43 15.80 -6.50 -15.93
N ASN A 44 16.35 -6.21 -14.75
CA ASN A 44 15.90 -6.79 -13.47
C ASN A 44 14.65 -6.09 -12.92
N VAL A 45 14.38 -4.86 -13.38
CA VAL A 45 13.20 -4.05 -13.07
C VAL A 45 12.66 -3.51 -14.38
N ASP A 46 11.35 -3.29 -14.46
CA ASP A 46 10.75 -2.60 -15.61
C ASP A 46 11.35 -1.20 -15.80
N ALA A 47 11.27 -0.70 -17.03
CA ALA A 47 11.86 0.58 -17.38
C ALA A 47 11.22 1.73 -16.58
N THR A 48 12.05 2.49 -15.86
CA THR A 48 11.57 3.53 -14.91
C THR A 48 10.74 4.63 -15.55
N TYR A 49 10.80 4.79 -16.88
CA TYR A 49 9.96 5.75 -17.60
C TYR A 49 8.47 5.41 -17.56
N HIS A 50 8.10 4.17 -17.26
CA HIS A 50 6.71 3.77 -17.05
C HIS A 50 6.10 4.45 -15.83
N MET A 51 6.93 4.83 -14.84
CA MET A 51 6.45 5.48 -13.61
C MET A 51 6.11 6.98 -13.79
N ARG A 52 6.50 7.64 -14.88
CA ARG A 52 6.40 9.11 -15.00
C ARG A 52 4.99 9.69 -14.77
N HIS A 53 3.96 8.87 -15.03
CA HIS A 53 2.55 9.22 -14.90
C HIS A 53 1.82 8.38 -13.84
N ASP A 54 2.54 7.57 -13.07
CA ASP A 54 1.95 6.77 -12.00
C ASP A 54 1.44 7.66 -10.88
N LYS A 55 0.30 7.29 -10.31
CA LYS A 55 -0.26 7.94 -9.12
C LYS A 55 0.13 7.17 -7.88
N VAL A 56 0.79 7.86 -6.96
CA VAL A 56 1.26 7.29 -5.70
C VAL A 56 0.63 8.04 -4.53
N PHE A 57 -0.13 7.30 -3.73
CA PHE A 57 -0.63 7.77 -2.45
C PHE A 57 0.28 7.25 -1.33
N ILE A 58 0.78 8.15 -0.49
CA ILE A 58 1.69 7.83 0.62
C ILE A 58 1.06 8.33 1.91
N PHE A 59 0.81 7.40 2.83
CA PHE A 59 0.35 7.68 4.19
C PHE A 59 1.43 7.28 5.19
N SER A 60 1.64 8.12 6.19
CA SER A 60 2.45 7.81 7.36
C SER A 60 1.85 8.49 8.58
N GLY A 61 1.50 7.68 9.60
CA GLY A 61 0.98 8.17 10.88
C GLY A 61 2.05 8.89 11.69
N GLN A 62 1.72 10.03 12.32
CA GLN A 62 2.70 10.77 13.14
C GLN A 62 3.07 10.08 14.46
N GLN A 63 2.25 9.12 14.90
CA GLN A 63 2.46 8.40 16.15
C GLN A 63 2.84 6.94 15.89
N ASP A 64 3.13 6.57 14.64
CA ASP A 64 3.51 5.21 14.26
C ASP A 64 4.80 4.80 14.99
N SER A 65 4.65 3.89 15.96
CA SER A 65 5.75 3.36 16.77
C SER A 65 6.43 2.13 16.16
N VAL A 66 5.89 1.58 15.07
CA VAL A 66 6.39 0.38 14.39
C VAL A 66 7.26 0.74 13.19
N VAL A 67 6.77 1.65 12.35
CA VAL A 67 7.47 2.22 11.19
C VAL A 67 7.60 3.71 11.40
N HIS A 68 8.82 4.15 11.68
CA HIS A 68 9.12 5.53 12.04
C HIS A 68 8.56 6.51 11.00
N PRO A 69 7.86 7.59 11.40
CA PRO A 69 7.12 8.47 10.48
C PRO A 69 7.96 9.11 9.35
N ASP A 70 9.25 9.33 9.60
CA ASP A 70 10.19 9.86 8.59
C ASP A 70 10.40 8.92 7.38
N ASN A 71 9.94 7.66 7.45
CA ASN A 71 9.84 6.78 6.28
C ASN A 71 8.90 7.35 5.20
N GLY A 72 7.81 8.02 5.58
CA GLY A 72 6.88 8.65 4.63
C GLY A 72 7.58 9.66 3.71
N PRO A 73 8.29 10.66 4.26
CA PRO A 73 9.16 11.55 3.49
C PRO A 73 10.25 10.85 2.67
N ASN A 74 10.86 9.75 3.14
CA ASN A 74 11.83 8.97 2.34
C ASN A 74 11.18 8.33 1.11
N ILE A 75 9.99 7.73 1.28
CA ILE A 75 9.21 7.16 0.19
C ILE A 75 8.80 8.25 -0.80
N ALA A 76 8.37 9.41 -0.32
CA ALA A 76 8.03 10.54 -1.18
C ALA A 76 9.21 10.96 -2.06
N ARG A 77 10.39 11.17 -1.46
CA ARG A 77 11.63 11.50 -2.18
C ARG A 77 12.02 10.43 -3.20
N PHE A 78 11.79 9.15 -2.88
CA PHE A 78 12.04 8.05 -3.80
C PHE A 78 11.16 8.14 -5.05
N TYR A 79 9.84 8.34 -4.89
CA TYR A 79 8.93 8.43 -6.03
C TYR A 79 9.06 9.74 -6.82
N GLU A 80 9.37 10.85 -6.15
CA GLU A 80 9.65 12.15 -6.80
C GLU A 80 10.84 12.09 -7.76
N HIS A 81 11.75 11.14 -7.58
CA HIS A 81 12.85 10.92 -8.52
C HIS A 81 12.37 10.40 -9.89
N PHE A 82 11.25 9.68 -9.93
CA PHE A 82 10.76 9.01 -11.14
C PHE A 82 9.48 9.63 -11.72
N ILE A 83 8.65 10.23 -10.87
CA ILE A 83 7.37 10.84 -11.25
C ILE A 83 7.57 12.32 -11.50
N HIS A 84 7.26 12.77 -12.71
CA HIS A 84 7.53 14.15 -13.13
C HIS A 84 6.48 15.15 -12.63
N ASP A 85 5.23 14.72 -12.50
CA ASP A 85 4.14 15.56 -12.03
C ASP A 85 3.92 15.36 -10.52
N SER A 86 4.20 16.39 -9.72
CA SER A 86 3.99 16.35 -8.28
C SER A 86 2.53 16.12 -7.87
N HIS A 87 1.55 16.43 -8.74
CA HIS A 87 0.13 16.16 -8.46
C HIS A 87 -0.20 14.66 -8.48
N ASN A 88 0.68 13.84 -9.06
CA ASN A 88 0.57 12.39 -9.02
C ASN A 88 1.11 11.78 -7.72
N ILE A 89 1.65 12.57 -6.78
CA ILE A 89 2.08 12.10 -5.47
C ILE A 89 1.24 12.76 -4.37
N LYS A 90 0.31 12.02 -3.77
CA LYS A 90 -0.47 12.48 -2.60
C LYS A 90 0.23 12.03 -1.31
N LYS A 91 0.60 13.00 -0.46
CA LYS A 91 1.26 12.78 0.82
C LYS A 91 0.30 13.07 1.97
N VAL A 92 0.14 12.13 2.88
CA VAL A 92 -0.71 12.26 4.07
C VAL A 92 0.11 11.91 5.30
N PHE A 93 0.76 12.93 5.86
CA PHE A 93 1.69 12.82 7.01
C PHE A 93 1.24 13.66 8.21
N ASN A 94 0.03 14.19 8.18
CA ASN A 94 -0.50 15.12 9.19
C ASN A 94 -1.47 14.46 10.19
N LEU A 95 -1.74 13.16 10.05
CA LEU A 95 -2.70 12.45 10.88
C LEU A 95 -2.01 11.82 12.10
N GLN A 96 -2.62 12.03 13.27
CA GLN A 96 -2.17 11.47 14.55
C GLN A 96 -2.63 10.01 14.65
N THR A 97 -1.97 9.12 13.92
CA THR A 97 -2.29 7.69 13.92
C THR A 97 -1.09 6.88 14.36
N GLU A 98 -1.34 5.81 15.10
CA GLU A 98 -0.41 4.69 15.30
C GLU A 98 -0.30 3.83 14.03
N HIS A 99 0.53 2.78 14.07
CA HIS A 99 0.72 1.84 12.95
C HIS A 99 -0.59 1.12 12.56
N CYS A 100 -1.29 1.61 11.54
CA CYS A 100 -2.58 1.07 11.17
C CYS A 100 -3.02 1.47 9.76
N MET A 101 -3.94 0.69 9.20
CA MET A 101 -4.83 1.17 8.15
C MET A 101 -5.92 2.06 8.79
N PRO A 102 -5.94 3.38 8.53
CA PRO A 102 -6.93 4.27 9.11
C PRO A 102 -8.30 4.06 8.46
N THR A 103 -9.31 3.93 9.32
CA THR A 103 -10.72 3.83 8.91
C THR A 103 -11.53 5.01 9.46
N GLU A 104 -12.71 5.20 8.89
CA GLU A 104 -13.61 6.28 9.27
C GLU A 104 -14.36 6.02 10.58
N ASN A 105 -14.69 4.76 10.86
CA ASN A 105 -15.60 4.40 11.94
C ASN A 105 -15.45 2.95 12.48
N PHE A 106 -14.32 2.27 12.21
CA PHE A 106 -14.12 0.87 12.59
C PHE A 106 -12.72 0.59 13.17
N GLY A 107 -12.63 -0.35 14.11
CA GLY A 107 -11.36 -0.81 14.66
C GLY A 107 -10.96 -0.10 15.96
N GLY A 108 -9.68 -0.22 16.32
CA GLY A 108 -9.12 0.32 17.56
C GLY A 108 -9.08 1.86 17.62
N SER A 109 -8.64 2.41 18.74
CA SER A 109 -8.41 3.85 18.85
C SER A 109 -7.29 4.29 17.91
N CYS A 110 -7.44 5.43 17.24
CA CYS A 110 -6.46 5.92 16.26
C CYS A 110 -5.02 6.05 16.81
N SER A 111 -4.87 6.44 18.06
CA SER A 111 -3.60 6.65 18.74
C SER A 111 -3.07 5.39 19.46
N VAL A 112 -3.64 4.22 19.19
CA VAL A 112 -3.27 2.96 19.84
C VAL A 112 -2.87 1.95 18.78
N LEU A 113 -1.77 1.23 19.03
CA LEU A 113 -1.39 0.08 18.23
C LEU A 113 -2.41 -1.06 18.43
N SER A 114 -3.42 -1.14 17.56
CA SER A 114 -4.42 -2.21 17.55
C SER A 114 -3.86 -3.45 16.82
N ASP A 115 -2.95 -4.15 17.49
CA ASP A 115 -2.17 -5.28 16.96
C ASP A 115 -2.99 -6.50 16.48
N THR A 116 -4.27 -6.56 16.82
CA THR A 116 -5.17 -7.66 16.44
C THR A 116 -5.53 -7.62 14.95
N ASN A 117 -5.67 -6.43 14.36
CA ASN A 117 -6.09 -6.27 12.97
C ASN A 117 -5.42 -5.10 12.24
N TYR A 118 -4.64 -4.27 12.95
CA TYR A 118 -4.01 -3.05 12.44
C TYR A 118 -5.02 -2.14 11.71
N LEU A 119 -6.27 -2.10 12.17
CA LEU A 119 -7.33 -1.22 11.71
C LEU A 119 -7.75 -0.33 12.86
N ASN A 120 -7.70 0.99 12.65
CA ASN A 120 -8.10 1.95 13.67
C ASN A 120 -9.18 2.89 13.17
N ASN A 121 -10.09 3.27 14.07
CA ASN A 121 -11.06 4.32 13.85
C ASN A 121 -10.37 5.67 14.05
N CYS A 122 -10.02 6.29 12.93
CA CYS A 122 -9.30 7.56 12.86
C CYS A 122 -10.16 8.72 12.35
N GLY A 123 -11.46 8.49 12.10
CA GLY A 123 -12.29 9.46 11.38
C GLY A 123 -11.79 9.73 9.95
N TYR A 124 -10.93 8.85 9.41
CA TYR A 124 -10.29 9.02 8.12
C TYR A 124 -10.46 7.77 7.27
N ASN A 125 -11.15 7.91 6.14
CA ASN A 125 -11.44 6.80 5.25
C ASN A 125 -10.24 6.51 4.32
N GLY A 126 -9.18 5.88 4.86
CA GLY A 126 -7.94 5.64 4.11
C GLY A 126 -8.15 4.88 2.81
N ALA A 127 -9.04 3.89 2.81
CA ALA A 127 -9.35 3.08 1.63
C ALA A 127 -9.99 3.93 0.52
N PHE A 128 -10.99 4.74 0.87
CA PHE A 128 -11.62 5.66 -0.09
C PHE A 128 -10.61 6.68 -0.61
N GLU A 129 -9.82 7.31 0.27
CA GLU A 129 -8.89 8.38 -0.13
C GLU A 129 -7.80 7.88 -1.10
N ILE A 130 -7.31 6.66 -0.90
CA ILE A 130 -6.37 6.00 -1.81
C ILE A 130 -7.01 5.73 -3.17
N LEU A 131 -8.14 5.03 -3.17
CA LEU A 131 -8.81 4.63 -4.41
C LEU A 131 -9.28 5.87 -5.18
N ASN A 132 -9.84 6.85 -4.49
CA ASN A 132 -10.30 8.08 -5.10
C ASN A 132 -9.14 8.81 -5.77
N PHE A 133 -7.98 8.93 -5.12
CA PHE A 133 -6.81 9.54 -5.72
C PHE A 133 -6.33 8.80 -6.98
N ILE A 134 -6.12 7.48 -6.88
CA ILE A 134 -5.64 6.63 -7.98
C ILE A 134 -6.60 6.73 -9.18
N TYR A 135 -7.92 6.69 -8.94
CA TYR A 135 -8.92 6.74 -9.99
C TYR A 135 -9.35 8.16 -10.41
N GLY A 136 -8.59 9.20 -10.03
CA GLY A 136 -8.76 10.54 -10.60
C GLY A 136 -9.65 11.50 -9.82
N GLY A 137 -10.06 11.16 -8.60
CA GLY A 137 -10.70 12.08 -7.66
C GLY A 137 -12.21 12.20 -7.81
N HIS A 138 -12.83 11.33 -8.61
CA HIS A 138 -14.25 11.39 -8.95
C HIS A 138 -15.10 10.25 -8.38
N LEU A 139 -14.54 9.44 -7.48
CA LEU A 139 -15.32 8.41 -6.81
C LEU A 139 -16.32 9.03 -5.84
N VAL A 140 -17.50 8.42 -5.77
CA VAL A 140 -18.51 8.77 -4.77
C VAL A 140 -18.10 8.16 -3.43
N ARG A 141 -17.95 9.00 -2.40
CA ARG A 141 -17.67 8.52 -1.03
C ARG A 141 -18.85 7.69 -0.54
N PRO A 142 -18.63 6.44 -0.07
CA PRO A 142 -19.71 5.65 0.51
C PRO A 142 -20.17 6.29 1.82
N SER A 143 -21.49 6.33 2.05
CA SER A 143 -22.05 6.63 3.37
C SER A 143 -21.99 5.41 4.27
N SER A 144 -22.16 5.60 5.58
CA SER A 144 -22.24 4.52 6.58
C SER A 144 -23.36 3.49 6.29
N ASN A 145 -24.37 3.87 5.51
CA ASN A 145 -25.50 3.01 5.14
C ASN A 145 -25.34 2.37 3.75
N THR A 146 -24.17 2.49 3.12
CA THR A 146 -23.92 1.91 1.80
C THR A 146 -23.90 0.39 1.91
N ALA A 147 -24.93 -0.27 1.37
CA ALA A 147 -24.99 -1.72 1.33
C ALA A 147 -23.93 -2.27 0.35
N LEU A 148 -23.21 -3.31 0.79
CA LEU A 148 -22.35 -4.07 -0.11
C LEU A 148 -23.22 -4.76 -1.18
N SER A 149 -22.86 -4.57 -2.45
CA SER A 149 -23.62 -5.09 -3.59
C SER A 149 -22.94 -6.27 -4.28
N GLY A 150 -21.87 -6.79 -3.69
CA GLY A 150 -20.98 -7.80 -4.28
C GLY A 150 -20.78 -9.00 -3.38
N GLU A 151 -19.89 -9.89 -3.82
CA GLU A 151 -19.55 -11.13 -3.14
C GLU A 151 -18.04 -11.17 -2.87
N LEU A 152 -17.65 -11.63 -1.67
CA LEU A 152 -16.27 -11.97 -1.35
C LEU A 152 -16.04 -13.45 -1.68
N ARG A 153 -15.23 -13.71 -2.71
CA ARG A 153 -14.88 -15.07 -3.16
C ARG A 153 -13.48 -15.45 -2.76
N LYS A 154 -13.27 -16.73 -2.46
CA LYS A 154 -11.96 -17.33 -2.25
C LYS A 154 -11.42 -17.89 -3.57
N PHE A 155 -10.11 -17.87 -3.76
CA PHE A 155 -9.43 -18.55 -4.85
C PHE A 155 -8.14 -19.21 -4.35
N ASN A 156 -7.65 -20.22 -5.07
CA ASN A 156 -6.48 -20.98 -4.69
C ASN A 156 -5.21 -20.30 -5.22
N GLN A 157 -4.41 -19.69 -4.35
CA GLN A 157 -3.15 -19.05 -4.75
C GLN A 157 -2.09 -20.06 -5.20
N ALA A 158 -2.18 -21.33 -4.78
CA ALA A 158 -1.19 -22.35 -5.12
C ALA A 158 -1.11 -22.63 -6.63
N GLU A 159 -2.14 -22.28 -7.41
CA GLU A 159 -2.11 -22.42 -8.87
C GLU A 159 -1.07 -21.51 -9.55
N PHE A 160 -0.59 -20.47 -8.86
CA PHE A 160 0.35 -19.48 -9.40
C PHE A 160 1.80 -19.72 -8.98
N PHE A 161 2.10 -20.80 -8.24
CA PHE A 161 3.45 -21.10 -7.75
C PHE A 161 3.92 -22.48 -8.17
N THR A 162 5.22 -22.63 -8.42
CA THR A 162 5.86 -23.92 -8.70
C THR A 162 6.25 -24.69 -7.43
N ALA A 163 6.30 -24.01 -6.29
CA ALA A 163 6.53 -24.55 -4.95
C ALA A 163 5.38 -24.13 -4.01
N PRO A 164 5.21 -24.75 -2.82
CA PRO A 164 4.14 -24.37 -1.90
C PRO A 164 4.15 -22.86 -1.59
N PRO A 165 3.00 -22.14 -1.62
CA PRO A 165 2.94 -20.68 -1.44
C PRO A 165 3.66 -20.16 -0.19
N LEU A 166 3.66 -20.95 0.88
CA LEU A 166 4.34 -20.61 2.14
C LEU A 166 5.84 -20.37 1.97
N THR A 167 6.49 -21.01 0.99
CA THR A 167 7.91 -20.80 0.66
C THR A 167 8.20 -19.38 0.16
N TYR A 168 7.17 -18.69 -0.35
CA TYR A 168 7.20 -17.30 -0.78
C TYR A 168 6.50 -16.36 0.22
N SER A 169 6.14 -16.85 1.41
CA SER A 169 5.36 -16.13 2.43
C SER A 169 3.94 -15.76 2.00
N PHE A 170 3.31 -16.55 1.13
CA PHE A 170 1.89 -16.43 0.77
C PHE A 170 1.05 -17.53 1.44
N ASP A 171 -0.22 -17.22 1.72
CA ASP A 171 -1.23 -18.23 2.02
C ASP A 171 -1.57 -19.02 0.74
N THR A 172 -2.13 -20.20 0.92
CA THR A 172 -2.82 -20.98 -0.12
C THR A 172 -4.12 -20.34 -0.59
N THR A 173 -4.76 -19.50 0.24
CA THR A 173 -6.07 -18.91 -0.06
C THR A 173 -5.99 -17.40 -0.28
N GLY A 174 -6.39 -16.96 -1.46
CA GLY A 174 -6.60 -15.55 -1.80
C GLY A 174 -8.09 -15.18 -1.76
N TYR A 175 -8.37 -13.89 -1.72
CA TYR A 175 -9.74 -13.36 -1.68
C TYR A 175 -9.93 -12.29 -2.76
N ILE A 176 -11.12 -12.24 -3.34
CA ILE A 176 -11.53 -11.20 -4.30
C ILE A 176 -12.96 -10.76 -3.99
N TYR A 177 -13.16 -9.45 -3.82
CA TYR A 177 -14.48 -8.86 -3.75
C TYR A 177 -14.94 -8.45 -5.15
N ILE A 178 -16.08 -8.98 -5.60
CA ILE A 178 -16.62 -8.70 -6.93
C ILE A 178 -17.99 -8.03 -6.78
N PRO A 179 -18.10 -6.71 -7.06
CA PRO A 179 -19.39 -6.03 -7.13
C PRO A 179 -20.31 -6.71 -8.15
N SER A 180 -21.62 -6.78 -7.90
CA SER A 180 -22.55 -7.46 -8.82
C SER A 180 -22.50 -6.90 -10.24
N ARG A 181 -22.27 -5.58 -10.40
CA ARG A 181 -22.09 -4.93 -11.71
C ARG A 181 -20.88 -5.43 -12.49
N CYS A 182 -19.83 -5.92 -11.82
CA CYS A 182 -18.64 -6.46 -12.47
C CYS A 182 -18.80 -7.93 -12.86
N ARG A 183 -19.86 -8.61 -12.41
CA ARG A 183 -20.20 -9.97 -12.87
C ARG A 183 -21.02 -9.95 -14.15
N ASP A 184 -21.77 -8.88 -14.37
CA ASP A 184 -22.61 -8.73 -15.53
C ASP A 184 -21.75 -8.43 -16.77
N LYS A 185 -21.70 -9.40 -17.69
CA LYS A 185 -20.95 -9.29 -18.95
C LYS A 185 -21.50 -8.22 -19.90
N SER A 186 -22.68 -7.67 -19.63
CA SER A 186 -23.25 -6.54 -20.36
C SER A 186 -22.65 -5.19 -19.95
N HIS A 187 -21.97 -5.12 -18.78
CA HIS A 187 -21.26 -3.94 -18.30
C HIS A 187 -19.76 -4.06 -18.59
N SER A 188 -19.26 -3.19 -19.46
CA SER A 188 -18.04 -3.47 -20.22
C SER A 188 -16.73 -2.89 -19.67
N GLN A 189 -16.63 -2.53 -18.39
CA GLN A 189 -15.33 -2.17 -17.77
C GLN A 189 -15.46 -2.01 -16.25
N CYS A 190 -14.81 -2.88 -15.49
CA CYS A 190 -14.53 -2.66 -14.07
C CYS A 190 -13.03 -2.47 -13.85
N MET A 191 -12.68 -1.54 -12.98
CA MET A 191 -11.30 -1.38 -12.53
C MET A 191 -10.98 -2.41 -11.45
N CYS A 192 -9.72 -2.86 -11.40
CA CYS A 192 -9.23 -3.78 -10.38
C CYS A 192 -8.25 -3.07 -9.46
N ALA A 193 -8.43 -3.22 -8.15
CA ALA A 193 -7.47 -2.79 -7.15
C ALA A 193 -6.95 -4.02 -6.40
N LEU A 194 -5.63 -4.20 -6.38
CA LEU A 194 -4.97 -5.23 -5.57
C LEU A 194 -4.66 -4.66 -4.19
N VAL A 195 -5.09 -5.37 -3.14
CA VAL A 195 -4.85 -5.01 -1.74
C VAL A 195 -4.07 -6.14 -1.09
N PHE A 196 -2.91 -5.83 -0.52
CA PHE A 196 -2.11 -6.79 0.21
C PHE A 196 -2.57 -6.86 1.67
N LEU A 197 -3.04 -8.02 2.10
CA LEU A 197 -3.35 -8.34 3.49
C LEU A 197 -2.19 -9.18 4.03
N VAL A 198 -1.63 -8.76 5.17
CA VAL A 198 -0.58 -9.49 5.85
C VAL A 198 -1.15 -10.03 7.15
N THR A 199 -1.10 -11.34 7.32
CA THR A 199 -1.42 -12.02 8.56
C THR A 199 -0.11 -12.33 9.28
N ILE A 200 0.02 -11.87 10.52
CA ILE A 200 1.14 -12.26 11.38
C ILE A 200 0.62 -13.43 12.23
N ASN A 201 1.17 -14.63 11.99
CA ASN A 201 0.94 -15.82 12.82
C ASN A 201 2.00 -15.92 13.90
#